data_AF-A0A943RUD8-F1
#
_entry.id   AF-A0A943RUD8-F1
#
_cell.length_a   1.000
_cell.length_b   1.000
_cell.length_c   1.000
_cell.angle_alpha   90.00
_cell.angle_beta   90.00
_cell.angle_gamma   90.00
#
_symmetry.space_group_name_H-M   'P 1'
#
loop_
_entity.id
_entity.type
_entity.pdbx_description
1 polymer ?
#
loop_
_entity_poly.entity_id
_entity_poly.type
_entity_poly.pdbx_seq_one_letter_code
_entity_poly.pdbx_strand_id
1 'polypeptide(L)'
;MNNGIIKNNTAGIAGGGVATYDQFVGVVGGQKVPYSKVGAPWNNWPNIYRAGFTMNGGSIDGNKVTSNGTNQLGDKGVGAGIYVASANVTLNAGEIINNTANDQGGAVYVASVPYVVHINNALIKNNTATVIGGGAWFCPTGVAEFHSKNGVAFFNNTANGAGDEIATVRGAGESAGATISDYMLGGASAHWTKDGAVTINLPSILGEADPAAARHTTEEVSNIVNNTDMLALESNLRYSSIAAAQNKAQLIISGNTAQRGGGIGSNGTVITGEEGTQDVTVKKVWDTSANPDAVIPETLTVYLKADGYVVDSVELSAANNWEHTFHGLPDNVTLSFTEGT
;
A
#
# COMPACT_ATOMS: atom_id res chain seq x y z
N MET A 1 -1.64 -20.14 -8.33
CA MET A 1 -0.20 -20.44 -8.33
C MET A 1 0.22 -20.75 -6.91
N ASN A 2 0.61 -22.00 -6.60
CA ASN A 2 1.09 -22.38 -5.26
C ASN A 2 2.63 -22.46 -5.19
N ASN A 3 3.27 -22.61 -6.35
CA ASN A 3 4.70 -22.58 -6.57
C ASN A 3 4.96 -22.39 -8.09
N GLY A 4 6.21 -22.40 -8.52
CA GLY A 4 6.63 -22.26 -9.92
C GLY A 4 7.20 -20.88 -10.23
N ILE A 5 7.61 -20.68 -11.47
CA ILE A 5 8.25 -19.43 -11.91
C ILE A 5 7.62 -18.99 -13.23
N ILE A 6 7.13 -17.74 -13.28
CA ILE A 6 6.70 -17.04 -14.48
C ILE A 6 7.69 -15.92 -14.72
N LYS A 7 8.59 -16.08 -15.70
CA LYS A 7 9.69 -15.12 -15.88
C LYS A 7 9.98 -14.73 -17.31
N ASN A 8 10.49 -13.51 -17.46
CA ASN A 8 11.01 -12.96 -18.72
C ASN A 8 10.01 -12.98 -19.89
N ASN A 9 8.71 -12.97 -19.58
CA ASN A 9 7.70 -12.81 -20.61
C ASN A 9 7.63 -11.34 -21.03
N THR A 10 7.27 -11.11 -22.29
CA THR A 10 6.99 -9.77 -22.80
C THR A 10 5.61 -9.78 -23.43
N ALA A 11 4.69 -9.02 -22.84
CA ALA A 11 3.38 -8.78 -23.43
C ALA A 11 3.37 -7.41 -24.12
N GLY A 12 2.56 -7.29 -25.18
CA GLY A 12 2.36 -6.00 -25.82
C GLY A 12 1.70 -5.03 -24.86
N ILE A 13 0.53 -5.36 -24.34
CA ILE A 13 -0.37 -4.36 -23.78
C ILE A 13 -0.49 -4.43 -22.25
N ALA A 14 -0.76 -5.61 -21.68
CA ALA A 14 -0.94 -5.77 -20.25
C ALA A 14 -0.61 -7.21 -19.82
N GLY A 15 -0.29 -7.39 -18.53
CA GLY A 15 -0.15 -8.72 -17.94
C GLY A 15 1.00 -9.53 -18.52
N GLY A 16 2.23 -9.03 -18.39
CA GLY A 16 3.42 -9.71 -18.88
C GLY A 16 3.55 -11.12 -18.29
N GLY A 17 3.36 -11.26 -16.97
CA GLY A 17 3.32 -12.56 -16.30
C GLY A 17 1.93 -13.20 -16.30
N VAL A 18 0.95 -12.52 -15.71
CA VAL A 18 -0.44 -12.99 -15.57
C VAL A 18 -1.41 -11.90 -15.98
N ALA A 19 -2.45 -12.26 -16.73
CA ALA A 19 -3.59 -11.40 -17.00
C ALA A 19 -4.89 -12.11 -16.61
N THR A 20 -5.69 -11.50 -15.74
CA THR A 20 -7.07 -11.92 -15.49
C THR A 20 -8.03 -10.97 -16.21
N TYR A 21 -9.03 -11.52 -16.90
CA TYR A 21 -10.06 -10.71 -17.55
C TYR A 21 -11.40 -11.44 -17.57
N ASP A 22 -12.41 -10.91 -16.88
CA ASP A 22 -13.75 -11.50 -16.78
C ASP A 22 -14.81 -10.85 -17.70
N GLN A 23 -14.39 -9.87 -18.50
CA GLN A 23 -15.22 -9.12 -19.46
C GLN A 23 -16.38 -8.31 -18.85
N PHE A 24 -16.42 -8.11 -17.52
CA PHE A 24 -17.48 -7.31 -16.90
C PHE A 24 -17.45 -5.84 -17.30
N VAL A 25 -16.26 -5.31 -17.54
CA VAL A 25 -16.07 -3.95 -18.03
C VAL A 25 -15.70 -4.03 -19.51
N GLY A 26 -16.36 -3.20 -20.30
CA GLY A 26 -16.02 -2.94 -21.70
C GLY A 26 -15.76 -1.45 -21.94
N VAL A 27 -15.52 -1.07 -23.19
CA VAL A 27 -15.33 0.33 -23.59
C VAL A 27 -16.43 0.75 -24.57
N VAL A 28 -17.12 1.85 -24.25
CA VAL A 28 -18.12 2.48 -25.13
C VAL A 28 -17.78 3.96 -25.25
N GLY A 29 -17.57 4.45 -26.48
CA GLY A 29 -17.21 5.86 -26.72
C GLY A 29 -15.88 6.28 -26.05
N GLY A 30 -14.95 5.35 -25.85
CA GLY A 30 -13.67 5.60 -25.17
C GLY A 30 -13.75 5.60 -23.64
N GLN A 31 -14.93 5.32 -23.06
CA GLN A 31 -15.12 5.25 -21.60
C GLN A 31 -15.31 3.81 -21.14
N LYS A 32 -14.75 3.48 -19.98
CA LYS A 32 -14.96 2.18 -19.32
C LYS A 32 -16.40 2.12 -18.79
N VAL A 33 -17.15 1.11 -19.24
CA VAL A 33 -18.56 0.92 -18.91
C VAL A 33 -18.75 -0.48 -18.32
N PRO A 34 -19.19 -0.60 -17.05
CA PRO A 34 -19.52 -1.90 -16.48
C PRO A 34 -20.83 -2.43 -17.07
N TYR A 35 -20.91 -3.75 -17.28
CA TYR A 35 -22.08 -4.42 -17.84
C TYR A 35 -23.35 -4.28 -16.97
N SER A 36 -23.23 -3.84 -15.72
CA SER A 36 -24.37 -3.46 -14.88
C SER A 36 -25.20 -2.32 -15.47
N LYS A 37 -24.58 -1.42 -16.24
CA LYS A 37 -25.30 -0.35 -16.96
C LYS A 37 -26.11 -0.85 -18.15
N VAL A 38 -25.91 -2.12 -18.56
CA VAL A 38 -26.62 -2.77 -19.68
C VAL A 38 -27.32 -4.08 -19.27
N GLY A 39 -27.50 -4.30 -17.95
CA GLY A 39 -28.42 -5.32 -17.42
C GLY A 39 -27.80 -6.51 -16.67
N ALA A 40 -26.49 -6.60 -16.50
CA ALA A 40 -25.86 -7.69 -15.75
C ALA A 40 -25.36 -7.22 -14.36
N PRO A 41 -25.96 -7.68 -13.25
CA PRO A 41 -25.61 -7.17 -11.93
C PRO A 41 -24.25 -7.72 -11.46
N TRP A 42 -23.42 -6.85 -10.86
CA TRP A 42 -22.07 -7.18 -10.40
C TRP A 42 -22.06 -8.30 -9.37
N ASN A 43 -23.02 -8.30 -8.44
CA ASN A 43 -23.09 -9.25 -7.32
C ASN A 43 -23.05 -10.73 -7.74
N ASN A 44 -23.50 -11.07 -8.96
CA ASN A 44 -23.48 -12.44 -9.46
C ASN A 44 -22.43 -12.66 -10.56
N TRP A 45 -21.83 -11.60 -11.11
CA TRP A 45 -20.89 -11.71 -12.23
C TRP A 45 -19.65 -12.57 -11.91
N PRO A 46 -18.96 -12.38 -10.76
CA PRO A 46 -17.80 -13.19 -10.39
C PRO A 46 -18.11 -14.69 -10.27
N ASN A 47 -19.37 -15.07 -10.02
CA ASN A 47 -19.78 -16.47 -9.95
C ASN A 47 -20.01 -17.10 -11.32
N ILE A 48 -20.37 -16.29 -12.32
CA ILE A 48 -20.63 -16.69 -13.70
C ILE A 48 -19.31 -16.75 -14.48
N TYR A 49 -18.53 -15.66 -14.45
CA TYR A 49 -17.24 -15.54 -15.14
C TYR A 49 -16.11 -15.51 -14.12
N ARG A 50 -15.55 -16.69 -13.84
CA ARG A 50 -14.59 -16.93 -12.75
C ARG A 50 -13.14 -16.66 -13.14
N ALA A 51 -12.87 -15.69 -14.01
CA ALA A 51 -11.50 -15.28 -14.22
C ALA A 51 -10.95 -14.76 -12.89
N GLY A 52 -9.77 -15.22 -12.53
CA GLY A 52 -9.21 -14.98 -11.21
C GLY A 52 -7.82 -15.59 -11.09
N PHE A 53 -7.11 -15.16 -10.07
CA PHE A 53 -5.76 -15.61 -9.81
C PHE A 53 -5.46 -15.56 -8.31
N THR A 54 -5.18 -16.73 -7.73
CA THR A 54 -4.71 -16.83 -6.35
C THR A 54 -3.24 -17.22 -6.35
N MET A 55 -2.40 -16.43 -5.70
CA MET A 55 -0.96 -16.70 -5.54
C MET A 55 -0.65 -17.05 -4.07
N ASN A 56 -0.26 -18.30 -3.82
CA ASN A 56 0.13 -18.82 -2.51
C ASN A 56 1.62 -19.20 -2.47
N GLY A 57 2.41 -18.77 -3.45
CA GLY A 57 3.83 -19.08 -3.56
C GLY A 57 4.34 -19.04 -5.01
N GLY A 58 5.65 -19.23 -5.17
CA GLY A 58 6.36 -19.13 -6.45
C GLY A 58 6.80 -17.70 -6.79
N SER A 59 7.28 -17.49 -8.01
CA SER A 59 7.90 -16.22 -8.43
C SER A 59 7.37 -15.72 -9.79
N ILE A 60 7.08 -14.42 -9.88
CA ILE A 60 6.75 -13.68 -11.10
C ILE A 60 7.87 -12.64 -11.31
N ASP A 61 8.84 -12.98 -12.17
CA ASP A 61 10.14 -12.30 -12.22
C ASP A 61 10.50 -11.76 -13.61
N GLY A 62 10.87 -10.49 -13.72
CA GLY A 62 11.47 -9.94 -14.94
C GLY A 62 10.53 -9.83 -16.14
N ASN A 63 9.20 -9.87 -15.91
CA ASN A 63 8.22 -9.75 -16.99
C ASN A 63 8.05 -8.28 -17.40
N LYS A 64 7.70 -8.07 -18.67
CA LYS A 64 7.67 -6.73 -19.27
C LYS A 64 6.38 -6.49 -20.06
N VAL A 65 5.92 -5.24 -20.08
CA VAL A 65 4.91 -4.76 -21.03
C VAL A 65 5.46 -3.54 -21.77
N THR A 66 5.51 -3.62 -23.10
CA THR A 66 6.35 -2.70 -23.91
C THR A 66 5.59 -1.86 -24.93
N SER A 67 4.29 -2.12 -25.17
CA SER A 67 3.52 -1.42 -26.21
C SER A 67 2.89 -0.13 -25.71
N ASN A 68 2.73 0.81 -26.64
CA ASN A 68 1.89 2.00 -26.50
C ASN A 68 0.46 1.79 -27.03
N GLY A 69 0.14 0.60 -27.57
CA GLY A 69 -1.22 0.23 -27.99
C GLY A 69 -2.11 -0.13 -26.80
N THR A 70 -3.43 0.01 -26.97
CA THR A 70 -4.43 -0.21 -25.90
C THR A 70 -5.12 -1.56 -26.00
N ASN A 71 -5.56 -2.12 -24.86
CA ASN A 71 -6.38 -3.35 -24.81
C ASN A 71 -7.87 -3.01 -24.95
N GLN A 72 -8.73 -4.01 -24.79
CA GLN A 72 -10.20 -3.84 -24.85
C GLN A 72 -10.75 -2.89 -23.77
N LEU A 73 -9.98 -2.64 -22.70
CA LEU A 73 -10.31 -1.69 -21.63
C LEU A 73 -9.68 -0.31 -21.84
N GLY A 74 -8.91 -0.10 -22.91
CA GLY A 74 -8.20 1.15 -23.15
C GLY A 74 -6.88 1.28 -22.38
N ASP A 75 -6.47 0.24 -21.64
CA ASP A 75 -5.22 0.24 -20.89
C ASP A 75 -4.03 -0.08 -21.80
N LYS A 76 -2.85 0.49 -21.50
CA LYS A 76 -1.62 0.32 -22.29
C LYS A 76 -0.40 0.21 -21.37
N GLY A 77 0.47 -0.75 -21.62
CA GLY A 77 1.74 -0.88 -20.90
C GLY A 77 1.59 -1.03 -19.38
N VAL A 78 0.55 -1.73 -18.89
CA VAL A 78 0.24 -1.85 -17.45
C VAL A 78 0.41 -3.26 -16.89
N GLY A 79 0.65 -3.38 -15.59
CA GLY A 79 0.58 -4.67 -14.87
C GLY A 79 1.57 -5.70 -15.41
N ALA A 80 2.86 -5.36 -15.44
CA ALA A 80 3.87 -6.22 -16.07
C ALA A 80 3.97 -7.59 -15.39
N GLY A 81 3.89 -7.62 -14.06
CA GLY A 81 3.71 -8.86 -13.31
C GLY A 81 2.30 -9.41 -13.48
N ILE A 82 1.31 -8.71 -12.94
CA ILE A 82 -0.09 -9.13 -12.89
C ILE A 82 -1.00 -7.98 -13.34
N TYR A 83 -1.83 -8.26 -14.35
CA TYR A 83 -2.94 -7.40 -14.74
C TYR A 83 -4.27 -7.96 -14.20
N VAL A 84 -5.00 -7.12 -13.47
CA VAL A 84 -6.24 -7.47 -12.76
C VAL A 84 -7.42 -6.78 -13.42
N ALA A 85 -8.17 -7.53 -14.22
CA ALA A 85 -9.48 -7.14 -14.73
C ALA A 85 -10.53 -8.20 -14.36
N SER A 86 -10.54 -8.58 -13.08
CA SER A 86 -11.47 -9.54 -12.50
C SER A 86 -11.68 -9.29 -11.00
N ALA A 87 -12.77 -9.81 -10.43
CA ALA A 87 -13.03 -9.72 -8.99
C ALA A 87 -12.20 -10.66 -8.10
N ASN A 88 -11.64 -11.73 -8.66
CA ASN A 88 -11.14 -12.87 -7.88
C ASN A 88 -9.60 -12.94 -7.90
N VAL A 89 -8.91 -11.89 -7.46
CA VAL A 89 -7.43 -11.90 -7.35
C VAL A 89 -6.98 -11.76 -5.90
N THR A 90 -6.18 -12.72 -5.45
CA THR A 90 -5.65 -12.77 -4.08
C THR A 90 -4.19 -13.16 -4.10
N LEU A 91 -3.34 -12.36 -3.47
CA LEU A 91 -1.89 -12.56 -3.39
C LEU A 91 -1.51 -12.78 -1.93
N ASN A 92 -1.19 -14.02 -1.57
CA ASN A 92 -0.91 -14.44 -0.20
C ASN A 92 0.58 -14.67 0.06
N ALA A 93 1.31 -15.20 -0.93
CA ALA A 93 2.73 -15.52 -0.75
C ALA A 93 3.50 -15.62 -2.07
N GLY A 94 4.83 -15.59 -1.98
CA GLY A 94 5.76 -15.72 -3.11
C GLY A 94 6.47 -14.41 -3.43
N GLU A 95 6.89 -14.25 -4.68
CA GLU A 95 7.67 -13.10 -5.13
C GLU A 95 7.09 -12.52 -6.42
N ILE A 96 6.91 -11.20 -6.48
CA ILE A 96 6.60 -10.47 -7.71
C ILE A 96 7.68 -9.42 -7.87
N ILE A 97 8.70 -9.74 -8.67
CA ILE A 97 9.97 -9.02 -8.64
C ILE A 97 10.46 -8.61 -10.03
N ASN A 98 11.18 -7.49 -10.09
CA ASN A 98 11.89 -7.02 -11.29
C ASN A 98 11.00 -6.86 -12.55
N ASN A 99 9.69 -6.72 -12.39
CA ASN A 99 8.78 -6.55 -13.52
C ASN A 99 8.76 -5.08 -13.96
N THR A 100 8.67 -4.84 -15.27
CA THR A 100 8.72 -3.48 -15.84
C THR A 100 7.49 -3.18 -16.68
N ALA A 101 6.68 -2.22 -16.21
CA ALA A 101 5.58 -1.64 -16.94
C ALA A 101 5.97 -0.29 -17.56
N ASN A 102 5.53 -0.04 -18.79
CA ASN A 102 5.78 1.25 -19.45
C ASN A 102 4.89 2.38 -18.92
N ASP A 103 3.75 2.05 -18.30
CA ASP A 103 2.80 3.04 -17.81
C ASP A 103 2.55 2.86 -16.29
N GLN A 104 1.65 1.98 -15.87
CA GLN A 104 1.31 1.84 -14.45
C GLN A 104 1.40 0.40 -13.91
N GLY A 105 1.75 0.26 -12.64
CA GLY A 105 1.75 -1.02 -11.95
C GLY A 105 2.82 -1.97 -12.48
N GLY A 106 4.06 -1.79 -12.05
CA GLY A 106 5.16 -2.67 -12.45
C GLY A 106 4.90 -4.10 -12.00
N ALA A 107 4.54 -4.28 -10.74
CA ALA A 107 4.17 -5.58 -10.19
C ALA A 107 2.71 -5.92 -10.48
N VAL A 108 1.78 -5.05 -10.07
CA VAL A 108 0.33 -5.30 -10.13
C VAL A 108 -0.38 -4.07 -10.69
N TYR A 109 -1.34 -4.28 -11.58
CA TYR A 109 -2.25 -3.23 -12.02
C TYR A 109 -3.72 -3.64 -11.93
N VAL A 110 -4.55 -2.84 -11.25
CA VAL A 110 -6.01 -3.04 -11.20
C VAL A 110 -6.70 -2.13 -12.22
N ALA A 111 -7.37 -2.75 -13.18
CA ALA A 111 -7.79 -2.09 -14.42
C ALA A 111 -8.87 -1.03 -14.22
N SER A 112 -9.85 -1.25 -13.33
CA SER A 112 -10.98 -0.35 -13.12
C SER A 112 -11.87 -0.80 -11.97
N VAL A 113 -12.70 0.12 -11.46
CA VAL A 113 -13.90 -0.25 -10.71
C VAL A 113 -14.79 -1.17 -11.57
N PRO A 114 -15.35 -2.26 -11.03
CA PRO A 114 -15.34 -2.69 -9.63
C PRO A 114 -14.29 -3.76 -9.29
N TYR A 115 -13.26 -3.94 -10.11
CA TYR A 115 -12.24 -4.96 -9.87
C TYR A 115 -11.44 -4.67 -8.60
N VAL A 116 -11.05 -5.76 -7.95
CA VAL A 116 -10.36 -5.75 -6.66
C VAL A 116 -9.19 -6.72 -6.69
N VAL A 117 -8.12 -6.35 -6.02
CA VAL A 117 -7.05 -7.27 -5.61
C VAL A 117 -6.92 -7.26 -4.11
N HIS A 118 -6.79 -8.45 -3.53
CA HIS A 118 -6.45 -8.66 -2.12
C HIS A 118 -4.99 -9.03 -1.99
N ILE A 119 -4.24 -8.36 -1.12
CA ILE A 119 -2.81 -8.61 -0.90
C ILE A 119 -2.56 -8.80 0.60
N ASN A 120 -2.02 -9.95 0.98
CA ASN A 120 -1.85 -10.33 2.37
C ASN A 120 -0.39 -10.57 2.70
N ASN A 121 0.01 -10.20 3.92
CA ASN A 121 1.32 -10.47 4.51
C ASN A 121 2.49 -10.10 3.57
N ALA A 122 2.49 -8.89 3.00
CA ALA A 122 3.46 -8.52 1.98
C ALA A 122 4.47 -7.45 2.40
N LEU A 123 5.68 -7.54 1.88
CA LEU A 123 6.60 -6.40 1.79
C LEU A 123 6.50 -5.79 0.40
N ILE A 124 6.22 -4.50 0.32
CA ILE A 124 6.27 -3.72 -0.91
C ILE A 124 7.47 -2.79 -0.77
N LYS A 125 8.58 -3.14 -1.43
CA LYS A 125 9.87 -2.46 -1.19
C LYS A 125 10.74 -2.35 -2.42
N ASN A 126 11.60 -1.33 -2.49
CA ASN A 126 12.56 -1.16 -3.59
C ASN A 126 11.91 -1.14 -4.99
N ASN A 127 10.67 -0.69 -5.10
CA ASN A 127 10.01 -0.47 -6.38
C ASN A 127 10.20 0.99 -6.80
N THR A 128 10.19 1.23 -8.11
CA THR A 128 10.50 2.54 -8.67
C THR A 128 9.39 3.05 -9.58
N ALA A 129 8.91 4.26 -9.33
CA ALA A 129 8.02 5.00 -10.21
C ALA A 129 8.78 6.21 -10.80
N THR A 130 8.74 6.38 -12.12
CA THR A 130 9.41 7.55 -12.73
C THR A 130 8.63 8.85 -12.56
N VAL A 131 7.39 8.80 -12.06
CA VAL A 131 6.53 9.97 -11.83
C VAL A 131 6.09 10.02 -10.36
N ILE A 132 5.18 9.16 -9.93
CA ILE A 132 4.60 9.19 -8.57
C ILE A 132 4.25 7.80 -8.06
N GLY A 133 4.27 7.60 -6.74
CA GLY A 133 3.85 6.35 -6.11
C GLY A 133 4.82 5.22 -6.38
N GLY A 134 6.00 5.24 -5.78
CA GLY A 134 7.01 4.18 -5.96
C GLY A 134 6.46 2.82 -5.53
N GLY A 135 5.90 2.75 -4.33
CA GLY A 135 5.22 1.57 -3.79
C GLY A 135 3.85 1.36 -4.44
N ALA A 136 2.96 2.35 -4.35
CA ALA A 136 1.61 2.31 -4.89
C ALA A 136 1.13 3.65 -5.46
N TRP A 137 0.35 3.59 -6.54
CA TRP A 137 -0.34 4.72 -7.13
C TRP A 137 -1.83 4.39 -7.36
N PHE A 138 -2.68 5.35 -7.02
CA PHE A 138 -4.13 5.27 -7.21
C PHE A 138 -4.64 6.42 -8.08
N CYS A 139 -5.35 6.08 -9.14
CA CYS A 139 -6.05 7.06 -9.97
C CYS A 139 -7.27 7.65 -9.23
N PRO A 140 -7.94 8.68 -9.79
CA PRO A 140 -9.13 9.28 -9.19
C PRO A 140 -10.23 8.31 -8.75
N THR A 141 -10.42 7.18 -9.44
CA THR A 141 -11.41 6.15 -9.07
C THR A 141 -10.83 5.04 -8.19
N GLY A 142 -9.52 5.03 -7.98
CA GLY A 142 -8.82 3.98 -7.26
C GLY A 142 -9.01 4.10 -5.74
N VAL A 143 -9.39 2.99 -5.11
CA VAL A 143 -9.58 2.89 -3.66
C VAL A 143 -8.40 2.16 -3.03
N ALA A 144 -7.83 2.75 -1.98
CA ALA A 144 -6.78 2.16 -1.17
C ALA A 144 -7.36 1.81 0.22
N GLU A 145 -7.31 0.54 0.59
CA GLU A 145 -7.75 0.07 1.90
C GLU A 145 -6.65 -0.79 2.51
N PHE A 146 -5.80 -0.17 3.33
CA PHE A 146 -4.60 -0.80 3.87
C PHE A 146 -4.74 -1.02 5.38
N HIS A 147 -4.95 -2.28 5.76
CA HIS A 147 -5.07 -2.69 7.16
C HIS A 147 -3.72 -3.12 7.75
N SER A 148 -3.58 -3.03 9.08
CA SER A 148 -2.36 -3.46 9.78
C SER A 148 -2.32 -4.98 9.99
N LYS A 149 -3.47 -5.60 10.27
CA LYS A 149 -3.60 -7.04 10.50
C LYS A 149 -3.50 -7.82 9.19
N ASN A 150 -2.50 -8.69 9.12
CA ASN A 150 -2.17 -9.46 7.90
C ASN A 150 -1.96 -8.58 6.66
N GLY A 151 -1.64 -7.30 6.85
CA GLY A 151 -1.54 -6.30 5.81
C GLY A 151 -0.20 -6.31 5.09
N VAL A 152 0.29 -5.11 4.80
CA VAL A 152 1.56 -4.91 4.09
C VAL A 152 2.46 -3.93 4.81
N ALA A 153 3.75 -3.96 4.47
CA ALA A 153 4.69 -2.92 4.83
C ALA A 153 5.31 -2.30 3.57
N PHE A 154 5.27 -0.98 3.52
CA PHE A 154 5.84 -0.13 2.48
C PHE A 154 7.14 0.48 3.01
N PHE A 155 8.23 0.33 2.27
CA PHE A 155 9.51 0.95 2.61
C PHE A 155 10.52 0.87 1.47
N ASN A 156 11.43 1.83 1.43
CA ASN A 156 12.49 1.93 0.44
C ASN A 156 11.98 1.90 -1.02
N ASN A 157 10.73 2.28 -1.26
CA ASN A 157 10.29 2.53 -2.62
C ASN A 157 10.77 3.92 -3.05
N THR A 158 10.72 4.19 -4.36
CA THR A 158 11.21 5.46 -4.91
C THR A 158 10.27 5.94 -6.00
N ALA A 159 9.80 7.17 -5.87
CA ALA A 159 9.19 7.96 -6.93
C ALA A 159 10.13 9.11 -7.28
N ASN A 160 10.31 9.43 -8.56
CA ASN A 160 11.11 10.60 -8.91
C ASN A 160 10.42 11.92 -8.50
N GLY A 161 9.09 11.97 -8.58
CA GLY A 161 8.30 13.18 -8.39
C GLY A 161 7.70 13.34 -6.99
N ALA A 162 6.82 12.43 -6.57
CA ALA A 162 6.15 12.51 -5.26
C ALA A 162 5.63 11.15 -4.79
N GLY A 163 5.58 10.97 -3.47
CA GLY A 163 5.05 9.79 -2.81
C GLY A 163 5.90 8.56 -3.13
N ASP A 164 7.07 8.46 -2.51
CA ASP A 164 7.92 7.27 -2.59
C ASP A 164 7.14 5.99 -2.27
N GLU A 165 6.31 6.01 -1.23
CA GLU A 165 5.53 4.86 -0.82
C GLU A 165 4.17 4.83 -1.47
N ILE A 166 3.36 5.88 -1.28
CA ILE A 166 1.97 5.91 -1.75
C ILE A 166 1.66 7.27 -2.37
N ALA A 167 1.06 7.27 -3.56
CA ALA A 167 0.48 8.45 -4.16
C ALA A 167 -1.00 8.22 -4.53
N THR A 168 -1.88 9.14 -4.14
CA THR A 168 -3.29 9.14 -4.54
C THR A 168 -3.62 10.38 -5.37
N VAL A 169 -4.36 10.16 -6.45
CA VAL A 169 -4.89 11.24 -7.30
C VAL A 169 -6.38 11.32 -7.06
N ARG A 170 -6.93 12.54 -7.02
CA ARG A 170 -8.34 12.79 -6.72
C ARG A 170 -8.90 13.87 -7.63
N GLY A 171 -9.95 13.52 -8.37
CA GLY A 171 -10.66 14.44 -9.26
C GLY A 171 -11.83 15.11 -8.53
N ALA A 172 -12.27 16.26 -9.04
CA ALA A 172 -13.46 16.93 -8.50
C ALA A 172 -14.70 16.02 -8.64
N GLY A 173 -15.36 15.72 -7.52
CA GLY A 173 -16.59 14.91 -7.47
C GLY A 173 -16.38 13.40 -7.41
N GLU A 174 -15.13 12.92 -7.39
CA GLU A 174 -14.83 11.49 -7.16
C GLU A 174 -14.88 11.16 -5.66
N SER A 175 -15.43 9.99 -5.33
CA SER A 175 -15.63 9.53 -3.94
C SER A 175 -14.68 8.42 -3.51
N ALA A 176 -13.74 8.01 -4.37
CA ALA A 176 -12.78 6.97 -4.03
C ALA A 176 -11.87 7.43 -2.87
N GLY A 177 -11.97 6.75 -1.74
CA GLY A 177 -11.23 7.08 -0.52
C GLY A 177 -9.90 6.34 -0.39
N ALA A 178 -9.06 6.83 0.50
CA ALA A 178 -7.94 6.09 1.05
C ALA A 178 -8.16 5.90 2.56
N THR A 179 -8.09 4.65 3.01
CA THR A 179 -7.99 4.29 4.43
C THR A 179 -6.67 3.56 4.60
N ILE A 180 -5.72 4.16 5.32
CA ILE A 180 -4.34 3.68 5.44
C ILE A 180 -4.00 3.64 6.92
N SER A 181 -3.65 2.45 7.41
CA SER A 181 -3.25 2.28 8.81
C SER A 181 -1.92 2.96 9.12
N ASP A 182 -1.83 3.52 10.33
CA ASP A 182 -0.57 4.06 10.88
C ASP A 182 0.43 2.95 11.23
N TYR A 183 -0.04 1.70 11.34
CA TYR A 183 0.76 0.51 11.55
C TYR A 183 0.71 -0.42 10.35
N MET A 184 1.88 -0.94 9.99
CA MET A 184 2.08 -1.89 8.91
C MET A 184 2.08 -3.33 9.44
N LEU A 185 2.31 -4.28 8.53
CA LEU A 185 2.46 -5.70 8.84
C LEU A 185 3.35 -5.94 10.07
N GLY A 186 2.86 -6.77 10.99
CA GLY A 186 3.58 -7.10 12.24
C GLY A 186 3.59 -5.99 13.28
N GLY A 187 2.81 -4.93 13.08
CA GLY A 187 2.70 -3.80 13.99
C GLY A 187 3.85 -2.81 13.84
N ALA A 188 4.63 -2.88 12.75
CA ALA A 188 5.67 -1.90 12.46
C ALA A 188 5.04 -0.52 12.24
N SER A 189 5.43 0.50 13.01
CA SER A 189 4.90 1.85 12.81
C SER A 189 5.37 2.43 11.47
N ALA A 190 4.46 3.05 10.73
CA ALA A 190 4.77 3.66 9.44
C ALA A 190 5.35 5.07 9.59
N HIS A 191 4.87 5.83 10.59
CA HIS A 191 5.14 7.27 10.75
C HIS A 191 5.10 7.98 9.38
N TRP A 192 3.92 7.97 8.76
CA TRP A 192 3.78 8.49 7.41
C TRP A 192 4.15 9.97 7.39
N THR A 193 5.03 10.38 6.49
CA THR A 193 5.35 11.79 6.26
C THR A 193 4.95 12.22 4.85
N LYS A 194 4.76 13.53 4.66
CA LYS A 194 4.57 14.08 3.31
C LYS A 194 5.86 13.99 2.49
N ASP A 195 5.73 13.51 1.26
CA ASP A 195 6.82 13.44 0.29
C ASP A 195 6.39 14.05 -1.06
N GLY A 196 6.51 15.37 -1.18
CA GLY A 196 6.03 16.12 -2.33
C GLY A 196 4.51 16.33 -2.31
N ALA A 197 3.97 16.68 -3.47
CA ALA A 197 2.53 16.84 -3.66
C ALA A 197 2.12 16.41 -5.08
N VAL A 198 0.85 16.06 -5.24
CA VAL A 198 0.27 15.66 -6.52
C VAL A 198 -0.61 16.78 -7.06
N THR A 199 -0.50 17.04 -8.36
CA THR A 199 -1.31 18.01 -9.12
C THR A 199 -2.01 17.34 -10.29
N ILE A 200 -3.10 17.94 -10.76
CA ILE A 200 -3.82 17.52 -11.96
C ILE A 200 -3.65 18.59 -13.04
N ASN A 201 -3.03 18.21 -14.16
CA ASN A 201 -2.81 19.07 -15.31
C ASN A 201 -3.65 18.58 -16.49
N LEU A 202 -4.81 19.22 -16.70
CA LEU A 202 -5.74 18.84 -17.75
C LEU A 202 -5.07 18.93 -19.15
N PRO A 203 -5.38 17.99 -20.07
CA PRO A 203 -6.47 17.01 -19.98
C PRO A 203 -6.12 15.72 -19.22
N SER A 204 -4.89 15.55 -18.74
CA SER A 204 -4.49 14.36 -17.99
C SER A 204 -5.05 14.41 -16.56
N ILE A 205 -5.62 13.29 -16.12
CA ILE A 205 -6.14 13.11 -14.76
C ILE A 205 -5.35 12.05 -13.97
N LEU A 206 -4.19 11.62 -14.49
CA LEU A 206 -3.37 10.57 -13.88
C LEU A 206 -2.46 11.08 -12.75
N GLY A 207 -2.48 12.39 -12.49
CA GLY A 207 -1.62 13.05 -11.52
C GLY A 207 -0.20 13.24 -12.02
N GLU A 208 0.37 14.39 -11.69
CA GLU A 208 1.79 14.75 -11.86
C GLU A 208 2.33 15.24 -10.51
N ALA A 209 3.65 15.23 -10.33
CA ALA A 209 4.26 15.84 -9.16
C ALA A 209 4.21 17.37 -9.25
N ASP A 210 3.91 18.04 -8.13
CA ASP A 210 4.12 19.48 -8.00
C ASP A 210 5.63 19.77 -7.90
N PRO A 211 6.25 20.45 -8.88
CA PRO A 211 7.68 20.74 -8.85
C PRO A 211 8.09 21.69 -7.72
N ALA A 212 7.14 22.41 -7.10
CA ALA A 212 7.41 23.32 -5.99
C ALA A 212 7.28 22.66 -4.61
N ALA A 213 6.69 21.46 -4.53
CA ALA A 213 6.48 20.78 -3.26
C ALA A 213 7.77 20.14 -2.74
N ALA A 214 8.04 20.34 -1.46
CA ALA A 214 9.19 19.72 -0.80
C ALA A 214 8.99 18.21 -0.66
N ARG A 215 10.05 17.46 -0.97
CA ARG A 215 10.14 16.01 -0.82
C ARG A 215 10.81 15.61 0.49
N HIS A 216 10.56 14.38 0.95
CA HIS A 216 11.16 13.81 2.16
C HIS A 216 11.04 14.72 3.39
N THR A 217 9.82 15.18 3.67
CA THR A 217 9.59 16.09 4.78
C THR A 217 9.48 15.35 6.11
N THR A 218 9.50 16.10 7.21
CA THR A 218 9.19 15.59 8.55
C THR A 218 7.74 15.86 8.96
N GLU A 219 6.89 16.30 8.05
CA GLU A 219 5.48 16.58 8.35
C GLU A 219 4.71 15.26 8.41
N GLU A 220 4.40 14.82 9.62
CA GLU A 220 3.66 13.58 9.89
C GLU A 220 2.20 13.67 9.43
N VAL A 221 1.71 12.55 8.90
CA VAL A 221 0.33 12.31 8.48
C VAL A 221 -0.12 11.04 9.21
N SER A 222 -1.27 11.08 9.85
CA SER A 222 -1.81 9.93 10.59
C SER A 222 -3.33 9.90 10.48
N ASN A 223 -3.95 8.82 10.95
CA ASN A 223 -5.41 8.68 10.99
C ASN A 223 -6.07 8.87 9.61
N ILE A 224 -5.46 8.33 8.56
CA ILE A 224 -5.97 8.41 7.19
C ILE A 224 -7.18 7.46 7.06
N VAL A 225 -8.38 8.02 7.14
CA VAL A 225 -9.65 7.25 7.06
C VAL A 225 -10.58 7.90 6.06
N ASN A 226 -11.03 7.14 5.05
CA ASN A 226 -11.89 7.63 3.97
C ASN A 226 -11.41 8.94 3.33
N ASN A 227 -10.10 9.12 3.25
CA ASN A 227 -9.49 10.37 2.79
C ASN A 227 -9.70 10.56 1.29
N THR A 228 -10.33 11.67 0.92
CA THR A 228 -10.59 12.07 -0.47
C THR A 228 -9.61 13.11 -1.00
N ASP A 229 -8.63 13.50 -0.20
CA ASP A 229 -7.55 14.40 -0.62
C ASP A 229 -6.45 13.64 -1.38
N MET A 230 -5.67 14.37 -2.17
CA MET A 230 -4.48 13.82 -2.81
C MET A 230 -3.38 13.63 -1.77
N LEU A 231 -2.82 12.42 -1.72
CA LEU A 231 -1.76 12.04 -0.79
C LEU A 231 -0.48 11.77 -1.57
N ALA A 232 0.65 12.13 -0.97
CA ALA A 232 1.98 11.73 -1.38
C ALA A 232 2.75 11.40 -0.09
N LEU A 233 2.89 10.10 0.18
CA LEU A 233 3.36 9.58 1.46
C LEU A 233 4.70 8.87 1.32
N GLU A 234 5.52 9.03 2.35
CA GLU A 234 6.70 8.25 2.63
C GLU A 234 6.58 7.63 4.02
N SER A 235 7.10 6.42 4.20
CA SER A 235 7.21 5.80 5.52
C SER A 235 8.49 6.27 6.20
N ASN A 236 8.39 6.89 7.38
CA ASN A 236 9.56 7.24 8.18
C ASN A 236 9.89 6.11 9.15
N LEU A 237 10.73 5.17 8.71
CA LEU A 237 11.13 4.04 9.55
C LEU A 237 12.04 4.50 10.70
N ARG A 238 11.43 4.81 11.84
CA ARG A 238 12.13 5.02 13.11
C ARG A 238 12.45 3.62 13.69
N TYR A 239 13.74 3.30 13.86
CA TYR A 239 14.26 2.06 14.49
C TYR A 239 14.14 0.75 13.67
N SER A 240 14.37 -0.38 14.35
CA SER A 240 14.20 -1.75 13.84
C SER A 240 12.73 -2.14 13.57
N SER A 241 11.81 -1.17 13.44
CA SER A 241 10.35 -1.40 13.32
C SER A 241 10.01 -2.33 12.17
N ILE A 242 10.74 -2.21 11.06
CA ILE A 242 10.51 -3.04 9.88
C ILE A 242 10.85 -4.53 10.08
N ALA A 243 11.65 -4.88 11.08
CA ALA A 243 11.99 -6.28 11.36
C ALA A 243 10.72 -7.10 11.68
N ALA A 244 9.75 -6.52 12.38
CA ALA A 244 8.47 -7.19 12.67
C ALA A 244 7.74 -7.57 11.37
N ALA A 245 7.67 -6.63 10.41
CA ALA A 245 7.07 -6.86 9.11
C ALA A 245 7.85 -7.92 8.31
N GLN A 246 9.18 -7.81 8.27
CA GLN A 246 10.06 -8.72 7.53
C GLN A 246 9.93 -10.16 8.00
N ASN A 247 9.76 -10.38 9.30
CA ASN A 247 9.58 -11.72 9.87
C ASN A 247 8.19 -12.31 9.61
N LYS A 248 7.16 -11.48 9.44
CA LYS A 248 5.79 -11.95 9.16
C LYS A 248 5.47 -12.09 7.67
N ALA A 249 6.22 -11.42 6.81
CA ALA A 249 5.90 -11.39 5.39
C ALA A 249 6.03 -12.76 4.72
N GLN A 250 5.06 -13.06 3.86
CA GLN A 250 4.99 -14.25 3.03
C GLN A 250 5.07 -13.90 1.54
N LEU A 251 4.72 -12.66 1.18
CA LEU A 251 4.80 -12.12 -0.18
C LEU A 251 5.84 -10.99 -0.25
N ILE A 252 6.60 -10.96 -1.34
CA ILE A 252 7.56 -9.88 -1.62
C ILE A 252 7.21 -9.26 -2.97
N ILE A 253 6.96 -7.95 -2.98
CA ILE A 253 6.79 -7.12 -4.17
C ILE A 253 7.97 -6.17 -4.24
N SER A 254 8.96 -6.45 -5.09
CA SER A 254 10.23 -5.71 -5.06
C SER A 254 10.95 -5.54 -6.39
N GLY A 255 11.66 -4.42 -6.58
CA GLY A 255 12.44 -4.18 -7.79
C GLY A 255 11.59 -3.90 -9.04
N ASN A 256 10.27 -3.72 -8.89
CA ASN A 256 9.39 -3.47 -10.03
C ASN A 256 9.43 -2.00 -10.44
N THR A 257 9.18 -1.72 -11.71
CA THR A 257 9.27 -0.37 -12.28
C THR A 257 8.05 -0.02 -13.11
N ALA A 258 7.56 1.21 -12.97
CA ALA A 258 6.52 1.81 -13.80
C ALA A 258 6.70 3.34 -13.89
N GLN A 259 5.87 4.04 -14.67
CA GLN A 259 5.79 5.50 -14.53
C GLN A 259 5.06 5.87 -13.24
N ARG A 260 3.99 5.15 -12.92
CA ARG A 260 3.19 5.35 -11.71
C ARG A 260 2.91 4.02 -11.04
N GLY A 261 3.11 3.93 -9.73
CA GLY A 261 2.88 2.67 -9.03
C GLY A 261 3.94 1.63 -9.42
N GLY A 262 5.20 1.86 -9.05
CA GLY A 262 6.30 0.94 -9.35
C GLY A 262 5.96 -0.48 -8.90
N GLY A 263 5.47 -0.62 -7.66
CA GLY A 263 4.83 -1.82 -7.18
C GLY A 263 3.41 -1.96 -7.74
N ILE A 264 2.48 -1.15 -7.24
CA ILE A 264 1.05 -1.29 -7.49
C ILE A 264 0.50 -0.04 -8.20
N GLY A 265 -0.19 -0.22 -9.32
CA GLY A 265 -1.02 0.82 -9.93
C GLY A 265 -2.50 0.43 -9.87
N SER A 266 -3.41 1.37 -9.63
CA SER A 266 -4.83 1.02 -9.52
C SER A 266 -5.79 2.11 -10.00
N ASN A 267 -6.73 1.70 -10.86
CA ASN A 267 -7.99 2.42 -11.09
C ASN A 267 -9.19 1.78 -10.35
N GLY A 268 -8.98 0.61 -9.74
CA GLY A 268 -9.98 -0.14 -8.96
C GLY A 268 -9.62 -0.16 -7.49
N THR A 269 -9.98 -1.23 -6.79
CA THR A 269 -9.74 -1.36 -5.35
C THR A 269 -8.51 -2.22 -5.07
N VAL A 270 -7.67 -1.77 -4.16
CA VAL A 270 -6.61 -2.59 -3.55
C VAL A 270 -6.92 -2.69 -2.07
N ILE A 271 -7.13 -3.91 -1.58
CA ILE A 271 -7.34 -4.21 -0.17
C ILE A 271 -6.13 -4.98 0.33
N THR A 272 -5.55 -4.55 1.44
CA THR A 272 -4.48 -5.30 2.10
C THR A 272 -4.88 -5.73 3.50
N GLY A 273 -4.59 -6.98 3.83
CA GLY A 273 -4.96 -7.55 5.12
C GLY A 273 -6.47 -7.54 5.37
N GLU A 274 -6.85 -7.43 6.64
CA GLU A 274 -8.23 -7.48 7.10
C GLU A 274 -8.44 -6.58 8.33
N GLU A 275 -9.69 -6.26 8.65
CA GLU A 275 -10.03 -5.50 9.85
C GLU A 275 -9.62 -6.25 11.14
N GLY A 276 -9.27 -5.48 12.18
CA GLY A 276 -8.92 -6.01 13.49
C GLY A 276 -7.75 -5.26 14.10
N THR A 277 -8.07 -4.28 14.93
CA THR A 277 -7.09 -3.45 15.63
C THR A 277 -7.32 -3.45 17.14
N GLN A 278 -6.27 -3.09 17.87
CA GLN A 278 -6.29 -2.89 19.31
C GLN A 278 -5.54 -1.61 19.66
N ASP A 279 -5.95 -1.01 20.77
CA ASP A 279 -5.29 0.15 21.37
C ASP A 279 -4.61 -0.29 22.66
N VAL A 280 -3.43 0.27 22.95
CA VAL A 280 -2.69 -0.05 24.17
C VAL A 280 -2.20 1.21 24.86
N THR A 281 -2.51 1.33 26.15
CA THR A 281 -2.07 2.44 26.99
C THR A 281 -0.87 2.02 27.84
N VAL A 282 0.16 2.87 27.87
CA VAL A 282 1.29 2.76 28.80
C VAL A 282 1.28 3.93 29.76
N LYS A 283 1.53 3.64 31.04
CA LYS A 283 1.62 4.64 32.11
C LYS A 283 2.80 4.35 33.01
N LYS A 284 3.68 5.34 33.20
CA LYS A 284 4.78 5.26 34.16
C LYS A 284 4.31 5.75 35.53
N VAL A 285 4.50 4.92 36.55
CA VAL A 285 4.27 5.25 37.96
C VAL A 285 5.61 5.27 38.67
N TRP A 286 5.91 6.37 39.36
CA TRP A 286 7.12 6.54 40.15
C TRP A 286 6.83 6.21 41.61
N ASP A 287 7.43 5.12 42.13
CA ASP A 287 7.40 4.81 43.56
C ASP A 287 8.65 5.38 44.24
N THR A 288 8.49 6.53 44.89
CA THR A 288 9.55 7.21 45.65
C THR A 288 9.49 6.91 47.14
N SER A 289 8.63 5.98 47.59
CA SER A 289 8.45 5.71 49.02
C SER A 289 9.74 5.30 49.75
N ALA A 290 10.61 4.53 49.07
CA ALA A 290 11.90 4.10 49.61
C ALA A 290 13.01 5.17 49.50
N ASN A 291 12.83 6.19 48.65
CA ASN A 291 13.77 7.30 48.47
C ASN A 291 13.00 8.58 48.08
N PRO A 292 12.51 9.36 49.07
CA PRO A 292 11.68 10.53 48.81
C PRO A 292 12.39 11.65 48.03
N ASP A 293 13.72 11.71 48.11
CA ASP A 293 14.56 12.69 47.41
C ASP A 293 14.97 12.21 46.00
N ALA A 294 14.41 11.09 45.53
CA ALA A 294 14.69 10.57 44.19
C ALA A 294 14.29 11.60 43.12
N VAL A 295 15.27 11.96 42.29
CA VAL A 295 15.05 12.86 41.16
C VAL A 295 14.33 12.08 40.05
N ILE A 296 13.11 12.50 39.74
CA ILE A 296 12.36 12.02 38.58
C ILE A 296 12.95 12.71 37.33
N PRO A 297 13.34 11.96 36.28
CA PRO A 297 13.85 12.57 35.05
C PRO A 297 12.79 13.45 34.39
N GLU A 298 13.21 14.39 33.54
CA GLU A 298 12.25 15.23 32.80
C GLU A 298 11.44 14.40 31.79
N THR A 299 12.09 13.42 31.16
CA THR A 299 11.50 12.53 30.18
C THR A 299 11.92 11.07 30.36
N LEU A 300 11.10 10.14 29.87
CA LEU A 300 11.38 8.70 29.79
C LEU A 300 10.95 8.20 28.42
N THR A 301 11.87 7.63 27.66
CA THR A 301 11.49 6.95 26.41
C THR A 301 10.97 5.55 26.73
N VAL A 302 9.79 5.22 26.23
CA VAL A 302 9.22 3.87 26.28
C VAL A 302 9.16 3.32 24.86
N TYR A 303 9.70 2.12 24.68
CA TYR A 303 9.63 1.38 23.43
C TYR A 303 8.48 0.37 23.48
N LEU A 304 7.59 0.46 22.50
CA LEU A 304 6.56 -0.54 22.23
C LEU A 304 7.18 -1.68 21.43
N LYS A 305 6.92 -2.92 21.85
CA LYS A 305 7.32 -4.12 21.12
C LYS A 305 6.10 -4.93 20.68
N ALA A 306 6.15 -5.42 19.45
CA ALA A 306 5.22 -6.41 18.91
C ALA A 306 6.00 -7.69 18.56
N ASP A 307 5.57 -8.82 19.12
CA ASP A 307 6.22 -10.14 18.94
C ASP A 307 7.74 -10.12 19.19
N GLY A 308 8.16 -9.32 20.17
CA GLY A 308 9.56 -9.17 20.59
C GLY A 308 10.38 -8.12 19.82
N TYR A 309 9.85 -7.54 18.74
CA TYR A 309 10.50 -6.48 17.96
C TYR A 309 10.05 -5.11 18.42
N VAL A 310 10.98 -4.14 18.56
CA VAL A 310 10.62 -2.73 18.80
C VAL A 310 9.95 -2.19 17.54
N VAL A 311 8.73 -1.68 17.68
CA VAL A 311 7.90 -1.23 16.55
C VAL A 311 7.48 0.23 16.61
N ASP A 312 7.44 0.81 17.81
CA ASP A 312 7.21 2.23 18.02
C ASP A 312 7.85 2.68 19.34
N SER A 313 7.89 3.99 19.57
CA SER A 313 8.35 4.57 20.83
C SER A 313 7.60 5.84 21.16
N VAL A 314 7.49 6.14 22.46
CA VAL A 314 6.96 7.41 22.94
C VAL A 314 7.86 7.98 24.02
N GLU A 315 7.98 9.31 24.04
CA GLU A 315 8.56 10.04 25.16
C GLU A 315 7.45 10.38 26.18
N LEU A 316 7.55 9.85 27.39
CA LEU A 316 6.69 10.17 28.52
C LEU A 316 7.32 11.28 29.35
N SER A 317 6.50 12.18 29.88
CA SER A 317 6.92 13.29 30.73
C SER A 317 5.80 13.73 31.67
N ALA A 318 6.08 14.64 32.58
CA ALA A 318 5.04 15.25 33.40
C ALA A 318 3.95 15.95 32.56
N ALA A 319 4.30 16.47 31.37
CA ALA A 319 3.37 17.18 30.49
C ALA A 319 2.28 16.27 29.91
N ASN A 320 2.57 14.98 29.68
CA ASN A 320 1.58 13.99 29.25
C ASN A 320 1.09 13.08 30.39
N ASN A 321 1.23 13.54 31.63
CA ASN A 321 0.88 12.77 32.83
C ASN A 321 1.55 11.38 32.88
N TRP A 322 2.73 11.26 32.26
CA TRP A 322 3.47 10.01 32.14
C TRP A 322 2.66 8.88 31.49
N GLU A 323 1.76 9.22 30.56
CA GLU A 323 0.81 8.30 29.96
C GLU A 323 0.68 8.53 28.45
N HIS A 324 0.52 7.45 27.69
CA HIS A 324 0.30 7.51 26.25
C HIS A 324 -0.51 6.29 25.78
N THR A 325 -1.32 6.47 24.74
CA THR A 325 -2.05 5.39 24.08
C THR A 325 -1.62 5.27 22.63
N PHE A 326 -1.16 4.08 22.25
CA PHE A 326 -0.92 3.71 20.87
C PHE A 326 -2.21 3.16 20.27
N HIS A 327 -2.67 3.72 19.16
CA HIS A 327 -3.94 3.36 18.53
C HIS A 327 -3.76 2.54 17.26
N GLY A 328 -4.69 1.63 16.96
CA GLY A 328 -4.74 1.00 15.64
C GLY A 328 -3.68 -0.08 15.37
N LEU A 329 -3.04 -0.61 16.41
CA LEU A 329 -2.12 -1.75 16.30
C LEU A 329 -2.88 -3.00 15.84
N PRO A 330 -2.26 -3.92 15.10
CA PRO A 330 -2.93 -5.16 14.73
C PRO A 330 -3.25 -6.01 15.98
N ASP A 331 -4.43 -6.64 16.00
CA ASP A 331 -4.87 -7.47 17.14
C ASP A 331 -4.21 -8.87 17.20
N ASN A 332 -3.36 -9.21 16.21
CA ASN A 332 -2.74 -10.52 16.03
C ASN A 332 -1.24 -10.54 16.39
N VAL A 333 -0.82 -9.64 17.28
CA VAL A 333 0.56 -9.57 17.81
C VAL A 333 0.54 -9.55 19.35
N THR A 334 1.63 -10.03 19.94
CA THR A 334 1.85 -9.94 21.40
C THR A 334 2.58 -8.64 21.73
N LEU A 335 1.92 -7.76 22.48
CA LEU A 335 2.46 -6.45 22.85
C LEU A 335 3.22 -6.50 24.17
N SER A 336 4.34 -5.77 24.25
CA SER A 336 5.11 -5.54 25.49
C SER A 336 5.82 -4.20 25.44
N PHE A 337 6.32 -3.72 26.58
CA PHE A 337 7.03 -2.46 26.69
C PHE A 337 8.42 -2.64 27.30
N THR A 338 9.36 -1.80 26.89
CA THR A 338 10.66 -1.66 27.57
C THR A 338 11.02 -0.19 27.72
N GLU A 339 11.57 0.17 28.88
CA GLU A 339 12.07 1.51 29.16
C GLU A 339 13.46 1.71 28.53
N GLY A 340 13.68 2.86 27.92
CA GLY A 340 15.00 3.35 27.54
C GLY A 340 15.61 4.12 28.70
N THR A 341 16.82 3.74 29.12
CA THR A 341 17.64 4.50 30.07
C THR A 341 18.39 5.63 29.39
#